data_AF-A0AAU3S9G8-F1
#
_entry.id   AF-A0AAU3S9G8-F1
#
_cell.length_a   1.000
_cell.length_b   1.000
_cell.length_c   1.000
_cell.angle_alpha   90.00
_cell.angle_beta   90.00
_cell.angle_gamma   90.00
#
_symmetry.space_group_name_H-M   'P 1'
#
loop_
_entity.id
_entity.type
_entity.pdbx_description
1 polymer ?
#
loop_
_entity_poly.entity_id
_entity_poly.type
_entity_poly.pdbx_seq_one_letter_code
_entity_poly.pdbx_strand_id
1 'polypeptide(L)'
;MSRYDVTDEQWEGLAQVVPLRSRNEWPSRVDHLTIPNEYAAVAQRRFVVLRVQVFADAREVAEYMMAQTPVLLDLTGADTEVAKRILDFSSGVVFGLGSGMHRVDRNVFLLAPAGTEVEGIAEAVVPHA
;
A
#
# COMPACT_ATOMS: atom_id res chain seq x y z
N MET A 1 4.70 23.82 -21.71
CA MET A 1 4.11 22.47 -21.52
C MET A 1 5.20 21.58 -20.96
N SER A 2 5.33 21.51 -19.63
CA SER A 2 6.17 20.50 -18.99
C SER A 2 5.28 19.73 -18.02
N ARG A 3 5.35 18.41 -18.15
CA ARG A 3 4.49 17.38 -17.60
C ARG A 3 4.88 17.13 -16.14
N TYR A 4 3.92 17.02 -15.25
CA TYR A 4 4.14 16.52 -13.89
C TYR A 4 4.41 15.02 -13.93
N ASP A 5 5.63 14.62 -14.26
CA ASP A 5 6.07 13.24 -14.07
C ASP A 5 6.84 13.18 -12.75
N VAL A 6 6.16 12.76 -11.69
CA VAL A 6 6.77 12.49 -10.38
C VAL A 6 7.32 11.06 -10.41
N THR A 7 8.62 10.91 -10.17
CA THR A 7 9.31 9.61 -10.22
C THR A 7 9.01 8.75 -8.99
N ASP A 8 9.08 7.42 -9.12
CA ASP A 8 8.83 6.46 -8.01
C ASP A 8 9.68 6.75 -6.76
N GLU A 9 10.86 7.31 -6.96
CA GLU A 9 11.79 7.70 -5.89
C GLU A 9 11.26 8.83 -4.98
N GLN A 10 10.32 9.65 -5.44
CA GLN A 10 9.78 10.76 -4.63
C GLN A 10 8.70 10.32 -3.64
N TRP A 11 8.17 9.10 -3.77
CA TRP A 11 7.11 8.56 -2.92
C TRP A 11 7.63 7.57 -1.86
N GLU A 12 8.86 7.09 -1.98
CA GLU A 12 9.49 6.24 -0.98
C GLU A 12 9.91 7.08 0.26
N GLY A 13 9.34 6.76 1.43
CA GLY A 13 9.76 7.32 2.73
C GLY A 13 8.77 8.28 3.41
N LEU A 14 7.59 8.51 2.85
CA LEU A 14 6.63 9.47 3.42
C LEU A 14 5.76 8.90 4.57
N ALA A 15 5.69 7.58 4.79
CA ALA A 15 4.99 6.99 5.93
C ALA A 15 5.45 5.54 6.26
N GLN A 16 5.24 5.10 7.51
CA GLN A 16 5.60 3.76 7.99
C GLN A 16 4.57 3.20 9.00
N VAL A 17 4.30 1.87 8.97
CA VAL A 17 3.32 1.17 9.83
C VAL A 17 3.97 -0.07 10.50
N VAL A 18 3.61 -0.38 11.76
CA VAL A 18 4.26 -1.41 12.62
C VAL A 18 3.24 -2.40 13.23
N PRO A 19 3.53 -3.72 13.34
CA PRO A 19 2.66 -4.66 14.04
C PRO A 19 2.97 -4.80 15.54
N LEU A 20 1.97 -5.13 16.37
CA LEU A 20 2.09 -5.26 17.83
C LEU A 20 2.67 -6.62 18.28
N ARG A 21 3.59 -6.62 19.26
CA ARG A 21 4.26 -7.85 19.79
C ARG A 21 3.42 -8.57 20.86
N SER A 22 3.52 -9.90 20.90
CA SER A 22 2.83 -10.80 21.85
C SER A 22 3.54 -10.90 23.21
N ARG A 23 2.79 -11.30 24.25
CA ARG A 23 2.95 -10.90 25.66
C ARG A 23 4.06 -11.58 26.49
N ASN A 24 4.75 -12.64 26.03
CA ASN A 24 5.36 -13.63 26.97
C ASN A 24 6.86 -13.97 26.80
N GLU A 25 7.73 -13.18 26.14
CA GLU A 25 9.09 -13.63 25.79
C GLU A 25 10.29 -13.02 26.56
N TRP A 26 10.14 -12.27 27.65
CA TRP A 26 11.31 -11.62 28.30
C TRP A 26 11.75 -12.19 29.68
N PRO A 27 13.07 -12.38 29.93
CA PRO A 27 13.58 -13.01 31.14
C PRO A 27 13.86 -12.03 32.30
N SER A 28 13.89 -12.60 33.51
CA SER A 28 13.96 -11.97 34.83
C SER A 28 15.39 -11.63 35.30
N ARG A 29 15.68 -10.33 35.43
CA ARG A 29 16.56 -9.77 36.47
C ARG A 29 16.38 -8.26 36.57
N VAL A 30 16.24 -7.77 37.79
CA VAL A 30 16.27 -6.34 38.12
C VAL A 30 17.69 -5.82 37.81
N ASP A 31 17.78 -4.86 36.89
CA ASP A 31 18.95 -4.02 36.57
C ASP A 31 19.99 -4.51 35.53
N HIS A 32 19.64 -5.39 34.58
CA HIS A 32 20.51 -5.67 33.41
C HIS A 32 19.98 -5.00 32.12
N LEU A 33 20.75 -4.04 31.59
CA LEU A 33 20.54 -3.38 30.29
C LEU A 33 21.50 -3.98 29.24
N THR A 34 21.02 -4.93 28.42
CA THR A 34 21.82 -5.47 27.28
C THR A 34 20.99 -5.94 26.10
N ILE A 35 19.87 -5.26 25.81
CA ILE A 35 19.23 -5.34 24.50
C ILE A 35 18.86 -3.91 24.12
N PRO A 36 19.42 -3.32 23.04
CA PRO A 36 18.81 -2.16 22.41
C PRO A 36 17.36 -2.55 22.09
N ASN A 37 16.44 -1.97 22.85
CA ASN A 37 15.02 -2.31 22.92
C ASN A 37 14.42 -2.53 21.52
N GLU A 38 14.14 -3.78 21.15
CA GLU A 38 13.09 -4.27 20.24
C GLU A 38 12.69 -3.51 18.95
N TYR A 39 13.48 -2.55 18.46
CA TYR A 39 13.29 -1.90 17.15
C TYR A 39 14.01 -2.64 16.02
N ALA A 40 14.51 -3.86 16.29
CA ALA A 40 14.99 -4.76 15.26
C ALA A 40 13.79 -5.25 14.45
N ALA A 41 13.61 -4.64 13.27
CA ALA A 41 12.60 -4.93 12.27
C ALA A 41 11.14 -4.71 12.71
N VAL A 42 10.77 -3.44 12.87
CA VAL A 42 9.48 -3.01 12.32
C VAL A 42 9.46 -3.52 10.89
N ALA A 43 8.75 -4.62 10.63
CA ALA A 43 8.59 -5.14 9.28
C ALA A 43 8.03 -3.99 8.45
N GLN A 44 8.88 -3.34 7.67
CA GLN A 44 8.48 -2.37 6.67
C GLN A 44 7.46 -3.11 5.81
N ARG A 45 6.17 -2.87 6.02
CA ARG A 45 5.11 -3.41 5.17
C ARG A 45 5.26 -2.70 3.83
N ARG A 46 6.15 -3.25 3.00
CA ARG A 46 6.42 -2.79 1.63
C ARG A 46 5.15 -3.07 0.84
N PHE A 47 4.45 -2.01 0.44
CA PHE A 47 3.44 -2.12 -0.61
C PHE A 47 4.15 -2.09 -1.96
N VAL A 48 3.48 -2.61 -2.98
CA VAL A 48 3.96 -2.50 -4.36
C VAL A 48 3.19 -1.39 -5.07
N VAL A 49 3.88 -0.63 -5.91
CA VAL A 49 3.23 0.38 -6.77
C VAL A 49 3.04 -0.24 -8.16
N LEU A 50 1.80 -0.25 -8.64
CA LEU A 50 1.47 -0.71 -9.98
C LEU A 50 0.90 0.44 -10.80
N ARG A 51 1.69 0.92 -11.76
CA ARG A 51 1.26 1.88 -12.77
C ARG A 51 0.70 1.14 -13.97
N VAL A 52 -0.61 1.00 -14.01
CA VAL A 52 -1.29 0.19 -15.02
C VAL A 52 -1.85 1.10 -16.11
N GLN A 53 -1.55 0.78 -17.36
CA GLN A 53 -2.09 1.49 -18.53
C GLN A 53 -2.95 0.60 -19.42
N VAL A 54 -2.80 -0.73 -19.30
CA VAL A 54 -3.57 -1.71 -20.07
C VAL A 54 -4.27 -2.69 -19.15
N PHE A 55 -5.45 -3.17 -19.57
CA PHE A 55 -6.24 -4.08 -18.74
C PHE A 55 -5.55 -5.42 -18.46
N ALA A 56 -4.61 -5.85 -19.31
CA ALA A 56 -3.90 -7.12 -19.13
C ALA A 56 -3.14 -7.18 -17.79
N ASP A 57 -2.65 -6.05 -17.29
CA ASP A 57 -1.87 -5.98 -16.05
C ASP A 57 -2.75 -6.04 -14.80
N ALA A 58 -4.09 -5.93 -14.95
CA ALA A 58 -5.02 -6.06 -13.84
C ALA A 58 -4.88 -7.42 -13.12
N ARG A 59 -4.48 -8.47 -13.85
CA ARG A 59 -4.20 -9.78 -13.27
C ARG A 59 -3.11 -9.73 -12.20
N GLU A 60 -2.06 -8.94 -12.42
CA GLU A 60 -0.94 -8.81 -11.48
C GLU A 60 -1.39 -8.18 -10.15
N VAL A 61 -2.33 -7.23 -10.19
CA VAL A 61 -2.98 -6.67 -8.99
C VAL A 61 -3.58 -7.78 -8.13
N ALA A 62 -4.28 -8.73 -8.76
CA ALA A 62 -4.90 -9.85 -8.04
C ALA A 62 -3.85 -10.78 -7.43
N GLU A 63 -2.75 -11.04 -8.13
CA GLU A 63 -1.67 -11.90 -7.64
C GLU A 63 -1.03 -11.34 -6.36
N TYR A 64 -0.72 -10.04 -6.33
CA TYR A 64 -0.19 -9.41 -5.11
C TYR A 64 -1.20 -9.41 -3.96
N MET A 65 -2.47 -9.12 -4.24
CA MET A 65 -3.52 -9.15 -3.21
C MET A 65 -3.73 -10.55 -2.64
N MET A 66 -3.69 -11.61 -3.47
CA MET A 66 -3.73 -13.00 -3.01
C MET A 66 -2.49 -13.36 -2.20
N ALA A 67 -1.33 -12.82 -2.55
CA ALA A 67 -0.08 -12.95 -1.79
C ALA A 67 -0.03 -12.08 -0.52
N GLN A 68 -1.15 -11.46 -0.11
CA GLN A 68 -1.25 -10.58 1.06
C GLN A 68 -0.28 -9.39 1.02
N THR A 69 0.03 -8.91 -0.18
CA THR A 69 0.87 -7.73 -0.40
C THR A 69 -0.02 -6.55 -0.78
N PRO A 70 0.00 -5.43 -0.03
CA PRO A 70 -0.76 -4.23 -0.39
C PRO A 70 -0.31 -3.63 -1.72
N VAL A 71 -1.25 -3.08 -2.48
CA VAL A 71 -1.00 -2.53 -3.82
C VAL A 71 -1.44 -1.07 -3.87
N LEU A 72 -0.52 -0.18 -4.21
CA LEU A 72 -0.86 1.18 -4.66
C LEU A 72 -1.06 1.14 -6.18
N LEU A 73 -2.31 1.16 -6.60
CA LEU A 73 -2.73 1.10 -7.99
C LEU A 73 -2.86 2.52 -8.55
N ASP A 74 -1.97 2.86 -9.47
CA ASP A 74 -1.97 4.14 -10.18
C ASP A 74 -2.49 3.93 -11.62
N LEU A 75 -3.64 4.55 -11.90
CA LEU A 75 -4.33 4.53 -13.19
C LEU A 75 -4.25 5.88 -13.91
N THR A 76 -3.35 6.78 -13.47
CA THR A 76 -3.25 8.14 -14.02
C THR A 76 -2.89 8.14 -15.51
N GLY A 77 -2.10 7.18 -15.96
CA GLY A 77 -1.73 6.99 -17.36
C GLY A 77 -2.70 6.15 -18.19
N ALA A 78 -3.72 5.54 -17.58
CA ALA A 78 -4.68 4.70 -18.29
C ALA A 78 -5.77 5.53 -18.97
N ASP A 79 -6.21 5.10 -20.16
CA ASP A 79 -7.41 5.63 -20.78
C ASP A 79 -8.63 5.43 -19.88
N THR A 80 -9.59 6.36 -19.95
CA THR A 80 -10.77 6.37 -19.05
C THR A 80 -11.52 5.03 -19.04
N GLU A 81 -11.72 4.42 -20.19
CA GLU A 81 -12.42 3.13 -20.29
C GLU A 81 -11.58 1.97 -19.74
N VAL A 82 -10.26 2.02 -19.90
CA VAL A 82 -9.35 1.02 -19.33
C VAL A 82 -9.28 1.15 -17.82
N ALA A 83 -9.14 2.37 -17.29
CA ALA A 83 -9.13 2.67 -15.86
C ALA A 83 -10.40 2.14 -15.17
N LYS A 84 -11.59 2.40 -15.75
CA LYS A 84 -12.87 1.86 -15.24
C LYS A 84 -12.85 0.33 -15.17
N ARG A 85 -12.44 -0.33 -16.26
CA ARG A 85 -12.39 -1.80 -16.31
C ARG A 85 -11.43 -2.38 -15.27
N ILE A 86 -10.27 -1.76 -15.09
CA ILE A 86 -9.30 -2.19 -14.07
C ILE A 86 -9.86 -1.97 -12.66
N LEU A 87 -10.54 -0.84 -12.43
CA LEU A 87 -11.16 -0.55 -11.14
C LEU A 87 -12.29 -1.54 -10.82
N ASP A 88 -13.15 -1.85 -11.79
CA ASP A 88 -14.21 -2.85 -11.65
C ASP A 88 -13.62 -4.22 -11.31
N PHE A 89 -12.61 -4.67 -12.05
CA PHE A 89 -11.89 -5.91 -11.77
C PHE A 89 -11.28 -5.92 -10.36
N SER A 90 -10.57 -4.85 -10.00
CA SER A 90 -9.90 -4.72 -8.70
C SER A 90 -10.92 -4.70 -7.55
N SER A 91 -12.09 -4.09 -7.76
CA SER A 91 -13.17 -4.09 -6.76
C SER A 91 -13.72 -5.50 -6.52
N GLY A 92 -13.83 -6.30 -7.58
CA GLY A 92 -14.21 -7.72 -7.49
C GLY A 92 -13.19 -8.55 -6.72
N VAL A 93 -11.89 -8.32 -6.97
CA VAL A 93 -10.79 -8.99 -6.23
C VAL A 93 -10.84 -8.62 -4.75
N VAL A 94 -10.93 -7.32 -4.44
CA VAL A 94 -10.97 -6.81 -3.08
C VAL A 94 -12.17 -7.39 -2.32
N PHE A 95 -13.35 -7.38 -2.94
CA PHE A 95 -14.55 -7.96 -2.36
C PHE A 95 -14.40 -9.48 -2.12
N GLY A 96 -13.91 -10.21 -3.12
CA GLY A 96 -13.74 -11.66 -3.04
C GLY A 96 -12.74 -12.10 -1.96
N LEU A 97 -11.76 -11.26 -1.63
CA LEU A 97 -10.72 -11.52 -0.63
C LEU A 97 -11.03 -10.91 0.74
N GLY A 98 -12.19 -10.27 0.94
CA GLY A 98 -12.50 -9.55 2.18
C GLY A 98 -11.50 -8.43 2.51
N SER A 99 -10.91 -7.84 1.47
CA SER A 99 -9.88 -6.80 1.56
C SER A 99 -10.50 -5.40 1.51
N GLY A 100 -9.69 -4.37 1.76
CA GLY A 100 -10.06 -2.96 1.64
C GLY A 100 -9.57 -2.32 0.33
N MET A 101 -10.31 -1.33 -0.16
CA MET A 101 -9.89 -0.43 -1.24
C MET A 101 -10.12 1.01 -0.77
N HIS A 102 -9.07 1.82 -0.86
CA HIS A 102 -9.08 3.21 -0.41
C HIS A 102 -8.62 4.11 -1.55
N ARG A 103 -9.36 5.20 -1.78
CA ARG A 103 -8.93 6.20 -2.75
C ARG A 103 -7.86 7.09 -2.10
N VAL A 104 -6.73 7.24 -2.80
CA VAL A 104 -5.62 8.12 -2.39
C VAL A 104 -5.65 9.42 -3.20
N ASP A 105 -5.96 9.33 -4.50
CA ASP A 105 -6.13 10.47 -5.41
C ASP A 105 -7.15 10.11 -6.52
N ARG A 106 -7.37 10.98 -7.52
CA ARG A 106 -8.39 10.85 -8.55
C ARG A 106 -8.37 9.48 -9.23
N ASN A 107 -7.19 9.02 -9.62
CA ASN A 107 -6.93 7.75 -10.30
C ASN A 107 -5.92 6.87 -9.55
N VAL A 108 -5.72 7.11 -8.25
CA VAL A 108 -4.77 6.36 -7.42
C VAL A 108 -5.50 5.73 -6.25
N PHE A 109 -5.34 4.43 -6.07
CA PHE A 109 -6.06 3.63 -5.08
C PHE A 109 -5.10 2.72 -4.31
N LEU A 110 -5.27 2.64 -2.99
CA LEU A 110 -4.60 1.67 -2.15
C LEU A 110 -5.52 0.47 -1.95
N LEU A 111 -5.05 -0.71 -2.34
CA LEU A 111 -5.68 -2.00 -2.06
C LEU A 111 -4.96 -2.64 -0.88
N ALA A 112 -5.72 -2.91 0.18
CA ALA A 112 -5.20 -3.36 1.45
C ALA A 112 -5.74 -4.76 1.78
N PRO A 113 -4.90 -5.81 1.86
CA PRO A 113 -5.33 -7.14 2.25
C PRO A 113 -6.03 -7.16 3.60
N ALA A 114 -6.89 -8.17 3.82
CA ALA A 114 -7.60 -8.35 5.09
C ALA A 114 -6.65 -8.31 6.31
N GLY A 115 -7.04 -7.60 7.37
CA GLY A 115 -6.21 -7.42 8.57
C GLY A 115 -5.09 -6.36 8.45
N THR A 116 -5.06 -5.61 7.34
CA THR A 116 -4.20 -4.42 7.21
C THR A 116 -4.94 -3.19 7.73
N GLU A 117 -4.39 -2.54 8.75
CA GLU A 117 -4.86 -1.21 9.19
C GLU A 117 -4.26 -0.13 8.29
N VAL A 118 -5.11 0.81 7.86
CA VAL A 118 -4.73 1.95 7.04
C VAL A 118 -5.08 3.21 7.82
N GLU A 119 -4.06 3.98 8.22
CA GLU A 119 -4.21 5.26 8.91
C GLU A 119 -3.72 6.41 8.00
N GLY A 120 -4.26 7.61 8.20
CA GLY A 120 -3.70 8.82 7.59
C GLY A 120 -3.88 8.95 6.08
N ILE A 121 -4.96 8.41 5.51
CA ILE A 121 -5.35 8.67 4.12
C ILE A 121 -5.88 10.10 4.01
N ALA A 122 -5.00 11.08 4.19
CA ALA A 122 -5.28 12.44 3.79
C ALA A 122 -5.41 12.41 2.27
N GLU A 123 -6.51 12.96 1.74
CA GLU A 123 -6.63 13.24 0.31
C GLU A 123 -5.37 14.04 -0.05
N ALA A 124 -4.44 13.39 -0.76
CA ALA A 124 -3.15 13.99 -1.03
C ALA A 124 -3.43 15.20 -1.92
N VAL A 125 -3.38 16.40 -1.36
CA VAL A 125 -3.39 17.62 -2.14
C VAL A 125 -2.04 17.67 -2.83
N VAL A 126 -1.94 17.00 -3.99
CA VAL A 126 -0.76 17.08 -4.84
C VAL A 126 -0.79 18.47 -5.46
N PRO A 127 0.14 19.38 -5.12
CA PRO A 127 0.11 20.74 -5.67
C PRO A 127 0.33 20.67 -7.18
N HIS A 128 -0.67 21.09 -7.96
CA HIS A 128 -0.53 21.35 -9.39
C HIS A 128 0.29 22.64 -9.57
N ALA A 129 1.59 22.51 -9.88
CA ALA A 129 2.53 23.61 -10.20
C ALA A 129 2.58 24.00 -11.70
#